data_AF-A0A1F3C7B9-F1
#
_entry.id   AF-A0A1F3C7B9-F1
#
_cell.length_a   1.000
_cell.length_b   1.000
_cell.length_c   1.000
_cell.angle_alpha   90.00
_cell.angle_beta   90.00
_cell.angle_gamma   90.00
#
_symmetry.space_group_name_H-M   'P 1'
#
loop_
_entity.id
_entity.type
_entity.pdbx_description
1 polymer ?
#
loop_
_entity_poly.entity_id
_entity_poly.type
_entity_poly.pdbx_seq_one_letter_code
_entity_poly.pdbx_strand_id
1 'polypeptide(L)' 'MTVCPDGATTLSTETRILCTDDRNRRRFRRYWAVVRPFSGLIRIELLRIVRREAEARSR' A
#
# COMPACT_ATOMS: atom_id res chain seq x y z
N MET A 1 2.70 -8.97 -4.39
CA MET A 1 3.72 -8.93 -5.46
C MET A 1 3.31 -9.96 -6.49
N THR A 2 3.21 -9.56 -7.74
CA THR A 2 2.82 -10.43 -8.86
C THR A 2 3.82 -10.23 -9.99
N VAL A 3 4.37 -11.33 -10.52
CA VAL A 3 5.26 -11.29 -11.68
C VAL A 3 4.41 -11.28 -12.94
N CYS A 4 4.69 -10.35 -13.84
CA CYS A 4 4.01 -10.20 -15.12
C CYS A 4 4.75 -11.03 -16.19
N PRO A 5 4.05 -11.52 -17.23
CA PRO A 5 4.63 -12.38 -18.26
C PRO A 5 5.74 -11.73 -19.11
N ASP A 6 5.78 -10.40 -19.13
CA ASP A 6 6.75 -9.56 -19.82
C ASP A 6 8.06 -9.36 -19.03
N GLY A 7 8.21 -10.04 -17.88
CA GLY A 7 9.36 -9.89 -16.99
C GLY A 7 9.24 -8.69 -16.04
N ALA A 8 8.15 -7.93 -16.08
CA ALA A 8 7.88 -6.88 -15.09
C ALA A 8 7.36 -7.48 -13.76
N THR A 9 7.46 -6.73 -12.66
CA THR A 9 6.90 -7.13 -11.36
C THR A 9 5.99 -6.04 -10.81
N THR A 10 4.74 -6.39 -10.50
CA THR A 10 3.79 -5.50 -9.82
C THR A 10 3.92 -5.65 -8.32
N LEU A 11 4.32 -4.57 -7.64
CA LEU A 11 4.36 -4.49 -6.18
C LEU A 11 3.12 -3.75 -5.66
N SER A 12 2.47 -4.32 -4.65
CA SER A 12 1.33 -3.71 -3.97
C SER A 12 1.51 -3.81 -2.46
N THR A 13 1.06 -2.77 -1.75
CA THR A 13 1.07 -2.74 -0.28
C THR A 13 -0.36 -2.77 0.24
N GLU A 14 -0.70 -3.76 1.06
CA GLU A 14 -2.00 -3.88 1.70
C GLU A 14 -1.86 -3.65 3.21
N THR A 15 -2.84 -3.00 3.84
CA THR A 15 -2.94 -2.92 5.31
C THR A 15 -4.21 -3.62 5.74
N ARG A 16 -4.05 -4.78 6.39
CA ARG A 16 -5.17 -5.58 6.89
C ARG A 16 -5.44 -5.23 8.35
N ILE A 17 -6.65 -4.76 8.64
CA ILE A 17 -7.11 -4.51 10.01
C ILE A 17 -8.31 -5.41 10.29
N LEU A 18 -8.18 -6.27 11.31
CA LEU A 18 -9.30 -7.06 11.82
C LEU A 18 -10.09 -6.22 12.82
N CYS A 19 -11.38 -6.01 12.54
CA CYS A 19 -12.32 -5.43 13.51
C CYS A 19 -13.28 -6.55 13.95
N THR A 20 -13.15 -7.03 15.19
CA THR A 20 -13.97 -8.10 15.76
C THR A 20 -15.43 -7.69 15.97
N ASP A 21 -15.69 -6.40 16.17
CA ASP A 21 -17.01 -5.86 16.48
C ASP A 21 -17.43 -4.76 15.51
N ASP A 22 -18.73 -4.69 15.27
CA ASP A 22 -19.39 -3.67 14.45
C ASP A 22 -19.13 -2.23 14.95
N ARG A 23 -19.06 -2.05 16.27
CA ARG A 23 -18.75 -0.76 16.91
C ARG A 23 -17.30 -0.33 16.65
N ASN A 24 -16.36 -1.28 16.76
CA ASN A 24 -14.95 -1.06 16.50
C ASN A 24 -14.71 -0.76 15.02
N ARG A 25 -15.41 -1.47 14.12
CA ARG A 25 -15.37 -1.21 12.67
C ARG A 25 -15.80 0.21 12.31
N ARG A 26 -16.87 0.74 12.92
CA ARG A 26 -17.34 2.12 12.65
C ARG A 26 -16.36 3.18 13.14
N ARG A 27 -15.79 3.00 14.34
CA ARG A 27 -14.77 3.90 14.89
C ARG A 27 -13.50 3.88 14.05
N PHE A 28 -13.02 2.67 13.72
CA PHE A 28 -11.85 2.49 12.88
C PHE A 28 -12.06 3.10 11.50
N ARG A 29 -13.21 2.91 10.86
CA ARG A 29 -13.51 3.55 9.57
C ARG A 29 -13.44 5.07 9.62
N ARG A 30 -13.94 5.72 10.69
CA ARG A 30 -13.86 7.19 10.84
C ARG A 30 -12.43 7.65 11.04
N TYR A 31 -11.70 7.01 11.95
CA TYR A 31 -10.28 7.27 12.17
C TYR A 31 -9.48 7.09 10.86
N TRP A 32 -9.69 5.97 10.19
CA TRP A 32 -9.01 5.63 8.96
C TRP A 32 -9.40 6.54 7.81
N ALA A 33 -10.62 7.08 7.74
CA ALA A 33 -11.00 8.06 6.71
C ALA A 33 -10.12 9.31 6.75
N VAL A 34 -9.68 9.73 7.94
CA VAL A 34 -8.78 10.89 8.11
C VAL A 34 -7.32 10.51 7.84
N VAL A 35 -6.87 9.36 8.33
CA VAL A 35 -5.45 8.95 8.24
C VAL A 35 -5.09 8.35 6.88
N ARG A 36 -6.02 7.64 6.23
CA ARG A 36 -5.81 6.93 4.96
C ARG A 36 -5.29 7.82 3.82
N PRO A 37 -5.78 9.05 3.56
CA PRO A 37 -5.21 9.87 2.48
C PRO A 37 -3.73 10.17 2.70
N PHE A 38 -3.34 10.58 3.91
CA PHE A 38 -1.93 10.86 4.24
C PHE A 38 -1.06 9.61 4.18
N SER A 39 -1.50 8.50 4.78
CA SER A 39 -0.78 7.23 4.72
C SER A 39 -0.66 6.70 3.28
N GLY A 40 -1.70 6.90 2.46
CA GLY A 40 -1.71 6.51 1.05
C GLY A 40 -0.68 7.27 0.23
N LEU A 41 -0.55 8.58 0.41
CA LEU A 41 0.46 9.39 -0.30
C LEU A 41 1.88 8.91 -0.01
N ILE A 42 2.19 8.67 1.27
CA ILE A 42 3.51 8.15 1.68
C ILE A 42 3.78 6.79 1.03
N ARG A 43 2.78 5.90 0.99
CA ARG A 43 2.92 4.58 0.36
C ARG A 43 3.13 4.67 -1.14
N ILE A 44 2.45 5.60 -1.83
CA ILE A 44 2.64 5.83 -3.26
C ILE A 44 4.08 6.30 -3.53
N GLU A 45 4.58 7.26 -2.75
CA GLU A 45 5.96 7.73 -2.92
C GLU A 45 6.99 6.66 -2.59
N LEU A 46 6.77 5.88 -1.53
CA LEU A 46 7.61 4.75 -1.20
C LEU A 46 7.68 3.72 -2.35
N LEU A 47 6.54 3.38 -2.96
CA LEU A 47 6.50 2.48 -4.13
C LEU A 47 7.22 3.08 -5.34
N ARG A 48 7.14 4.39 -5.56
CA ARG A 48 7.87 5.08 -6.64
C ARG A 48 9.38 5.03 -6.43
N ILE A 49 9.85 5.23 -5.20
CA ILE A 49 11.27 5.13 -4.84
C ILE A 49 11.76 3.70 -5.07
N VAL A 50 11.05 2.70 -4.53
CA VAL A 50 11.39 1.28 -4.71
C VAL A 50 11.45 0.91 -6.18
N ARG A 51 10.50 1.38 -7.00
CA ARG A 51 10.52 1.16 -8.45
C ARG A 51 11.79 1.72 -9.09
N ARG A 52 12.13 2.98 -8.81
CA ARG A 52 13.33 3.63 -9.38
C ARG A 52 14.61 2.91 -8.98
N GLU A 53 14.73 2.51 -7.72
CA GLU A 53 15.91 1.81 -7.22
C GLU A 53 16.03 0.40 -7.82
N ALA A 54 14.91 -0.33 -7.92
CA ALA A 54 14.88 -1.66 -8.55
C ALA A 54 15.27 -1.59 -10.03
N GLU A 55 14.71 -0.65 -10.79
CA GLU A 55 15.01 -0.45 -12.21
C GLU A 55 16.48 -0.01 -12.44
N ALA A 56 17.05 0.80 -11.53
CA ALA A 56 18.44 1.22 -11.59
C ALA A 56 19.42 0.06 -11.30
N ARG A 57 19.06 -0.82 -10.35
CA ARG A 57 19.89 -1.98 -9.96
C ARG A 57 19.82 -3.13 -10.97
N SER A 58 18.79 -3.17 -11.81
CA SER A 58 18.64 -4.15 -12.89
C SER A 58 19.36 -3.78 -14.19
N ARG A 59 20.02 -2.62 -14.27
CA ARG A 59 20.93 -2.25 -15.36
C ARG A 59 22.36 -2.67 -15.01
#